data_AF-A0A967WCI1-F1
#
_entry.id   AF-A0A967WCI1-F1
#
_cell.length_a   1.000
_cell.length_b   1.000
_cell.length_c   1.000
_cell.angle_alpha   90.00
_cell.angle_beta   90.00
_cell.angle_gamma   90.00
#
_symmetry.space_group_name_H-M   'P 1'
#
loop_
_entity.id
_entity.type
_entity.pdbx_description
1 polymer ?
#
loop_
_entity_poly.entity_id
_entity_poly.type
_entity_poly.pdbx_seq_one_letter_code
_entity_poly.pdbx_strand_id
1 'polypeptide(L)' 'RRREIGLLSAKTAQATGAPPAITQAFQLTRRLGRVGIIGQPATDEVTIPYRDALFRALTVSFSYSSR' A
#
# COMPACT_ATOMS: atom_id res chain seq x y z
N ARG A 1 -20.77 -11.25 -17.92
CA ARG A 1 -20.21 -12.53 -17.41
C ARG A 1 -18.70 -12.35 -17.18
N ARG A 2 -18.30 -11.84 -16.01
CA ARG A 2 -16.92 -11.93 -15.50
C ARG A 2 -17.05 -12.16 -14.00
N ARG A 3 -16.64 -13.35 -13.56
CA ARG A 3 -16.60 -13.73 -12.15
C ARG A 3 -15.28 -13.21 -11.60
N GLU A 4 -15.29 -12.14 -10.83
CA GLU A 4 -14.13 -11.82 -9.99
C GLU A 4 -14.31 -12.54 -8.66
N ILE A 5 -13.54 -13.62 -8.58
CA ILE A 5 -13.31 -14.47 -7.43
C ILE A 5 -12.72 -13.59 -6.32
N GLY A 6 -13.26 -13.76 -5.11
CA GLY A 6 -13.12 -12.80 -4.02
C GLY A 6 -11.70 -12.57 -3.50
N LEU A 7 -11.58 -11.55 -2.66
CA LEU A 7 -10.51 -11.43 -1.68
C LEU A 7 -11.01 -10.62 -0.49
N LEU A 8 -11.64 -11.37 0.42
CA LEU A 8 -11.52 -11.28 1.87
C LEU A 8 -10.74 -10.06 2.39
N SER A 9 -11.49 -9.12 2.98
CA SER A 9 -11.10 -8.21 4.08
C SER A 9 -9.60 -8.22 4.40
N ALA A 10 -8.81 -7.43 3.67
CA ALA A 10 -7.45 -7.08 4.06
C ALA A 10 -7.45 -5.60 4.45
N LYS A 11 -7.15 -5.32 5.72
CA LYS A 11 -7.15 -3.99 6.33
C LYS A 11 -6.30 -3.03 5.49
N THR A 12 -6.93 -2.15 4.72
CA THR A 12 -6.25 -1.14 3.91
C THR A 12 -5.65 -0.08 4.82
N ALA A 13 -4.32 0.01 4.89
CA ALA A 13 -3.65 1.15 5.49
C ALA A 13 -3.47 2.23 4.43
N GLN A 14 -4.01 3.42 4.69
CA GLN A 14 -3.86 4.60 3.83
C GLN A 14 -2.81 5.52 4.42
N ALA A 15 -1.84 5.91 3.60
CA ALA A 15 -0.85 6.92 3.94
C ALA A 15 -1.05 8.14 3.04
N THR A 16 -1.15 9.33 3.63
CA THR A 16 -0.78 10.56 2.92
C THR A 16 0.69 10.40 2.56
N GLY A 17 1.14 10.83 1.37
CA GLY A 17 2.47 10.56 0.81
C GLY A 17 3.72 10.91 1.65
N ALA A 18 3.58 11.23 2.94
CA ALA A 18 4.64 11.37 3.92
C ALA A 18 5.33 10.01 4.24
N PRO A 19 6.67 9.95 4.22
CA PRO A 19 7.44 8.71 4.47
C PRO A 19 7.11 7.95 5.78
N PRO A 20 6.83 8.62 6.92
CA PRO A 20 6.46 7.92 8.15
C PRO A 20 5.14 7.15 8.03
N ALA A 21 4.15 7.73 7.35
CA ALA A 21 2.84 7.10 7.16
C ALA A 21 2.94 5.87 6.25
N ILE A 22 3.76 5.94 5.22
CA ILE A 22 4.04 4.81 4.32
C ILE A 22 4.71 3.67 5.10
N THR A 23 5.75 3.99 5.89
CA THR A 23 6.45 3.00 6.72
C THR A 23 5.50 2.31 7.71
N GLN A 24 4.66 3.08 8.39
CA GLN A 24 3.68 2.55 9.33
C GLN A 24 2.65 1.64 8.63
N ALA A 25 2.21 1.99 7.42
CA ALA A 25 1.29 1.18 6.63
C ALA A 25 1.89 -0.22 6.33
N PHE A 26 3.18 -0.29 5.99
CA PHE A 26 3.86 -1.58 5.80
C PHE A 26 3.94 -2.41 7.09
N GLN A 27 4.23 -1.78 8.23
CA GLN A 27 4.32 -2.48 9.52
C GLN A 27 2.97 -3.04 10.00
N LEU A 28 1.87 -2.33 9.74
CA LEU A 28 0.53 -2.75 10.16
C LEU A 28 -0.11 -3.78 9.22
N THR A 29 0.40 -3.90 7.99
CA THR A 29 -0.20 -4.77 6.98
C THR A 29 0.23 -6.23 7.18
N ARG A 30 -0.76 -7.10 7.41
CA ARG A 30 -0.54 -8.54 7.56
C ARG A 30 -0.08 -9.22 6.26
N ARG A 31 0.43 -10.44 6.38
CA ARG A 31 0.78 -11.31 5.23
C ARG A 31 -0.39 -11.44 4.24
N LEU A 32 -0.08 -11.40 2.93
CA LEU A 32 -1.03 -11.34 1.82
C LEU A 32 -1.96 -10.10 1.85
N GLY A 33 -1.58 -9.06 2.59
CA GLY A 33 -2.33 -7.82 2.71
C GLY A 33 -2.07 -6.83 1.58
N ARG A 34 -2.76 -5.68 1.64
CA ARG A 34 -2.66 -4.61 0.64
C ARG A 34 -2.34 -3.26 1.30
N VAL A 35 -1.36 -2.56 0.74
CA VAL A 35 -0.97 -1.18 1.09
C VAL A 35 -1.43 -0.25 -0.02
N GLY A 36 -2.20 0.79 0.34
CA GLY A 36 -2.65 1.82 -0.59
C GLY A 36 -2.00 3.16 -0.26
N ILE A 37 -1.21 3.71 -1.17
CA ILE A 37 -0.58 5.02 -1.01
C ILE A 37 -1.38 6.04 -1.83
N ILE A 38 -1.82 7.12 -1.18
CA ILE A 38 -2.68 8.13 -1.80
C ILE A 38 -2.05 9.52 -1.66
N GLY A 39 -2.11 10.28 -2.74
CA GLY A 39 -1.59 11.65 -2.80
C GLY A 39 -0.17 11.74 -3.33
N GLN A 40 0.28 12.97 -3.59
CA GLN A 40 1.61 13.24 -4.10
C GLN A 40 2.58 13.46 -2.92
N PRO A 41 3.67 12.67 -2.83
CA PRO A 41 4.74 12.96 -1.89
C PRO A 41 5.40 14.31 -2.22
N ALA A 42 5.95 15.00 -1.22
CA ALA A 42 6.73 16.22 -1.44
C ALA A 42 8.12 15.94 -2.05
N THR A 43 8.49 14.66 -2.16
CA THR A 43 9.78 14.16 -2.68
C THR A 43 9.54 13.32 -3.93
N ASP A 44 10.52 13.28 -4.83
CA ASP A 44 10.45 12.45 -6.04
C ASP A 44 10.59 10.96 -5.73
N GLU A 45 11.19 10.63 -4.59
CA GLU A 45 11.47 9.27 -4.16
C GLU A 45 10.80 8.94 -2.82
N VAL A 46 10.41 7.67 -2.70
CA VAL A 46 9.81 7.10 -1.49
C VAL A 46 10.50 5.77 -1.19
N THR A 47 11.02 5.63 0.03
CA THR A 47 11.60 4.36 0.50
C THR A 47 10.51 3.35 0.84
N ILE A 48 10.58 2.17 0.22
CA ILE A 48 9.68 1.04 0.50
C ILE A 48 10.50 -0.09 1.14
N PRO A 49 10.01 -0.74 2.22
CA PRO A 49 10.65 -1.93 2.81
C PRO A 49 10.45 -3.15 1.90
N TYR A 50 11.15 -3.17 0.78
CA TYR A 50 10.95 -4.08 -0.35
C TYR A 50 11.02 -5.55 0.06
N ARG A 51 12.08 -5.95 0.77
CA ARG A 51 12.30 -7.33 1.19
C ARG A 51 11.16 -7.83 2.10
N ASP A 52 10.72 -6.99 3.02
CA ASP A 52 9.66 -7.31 3.97
C ASP A 52 8.29 -7.43 3.26
N ALA A 53 8.00 -6.54 2.31
CA ALA A 53 6.83 -6.61 1.47
C ALA A 53 6.81 -7.88 0.58
N LEU A 54 7.97 -8.25 0.02
CA LEU A 54 8.14 -9.45 -0.80
C LEU A 54 7.85 -10.72 0.00
N PHE A 55 8.48 -10.90 1.17
CA PHE A 55 8.28 -12.09 2.00
C PHE A 55 6.87 -12.19 2.58
N ARG A 56 6.23 -11.05 2.84
CA ARG A 56 4.84 -11.00 3.27
C ARG A 56 3.85 -11.07 2.11
N ALA A 57 4.32 -11.14 0.86
CA ALA A 57 3.50 -11.16 -0.35
C ALA A 57 2.44 -10.03 -0.36
N LEU A 58 2.89 -8.81 -0.04
CA LEU A 58 2.03 -7.64 0.00
C LEU A 58 1.72 -7.12 -1.40
N THR A 59 0.49 -6.68 -1.61
CA THR A 59 0.12 -5.87 -2.78
C THR A 59 0.30 -4.40 -2.44
N VAL A 60 1.08 -3.66 -3.24
CA VAL A 60 1.23 -2.21 -3.10
C VAL A 60 0.53 -1.53 -4.28
N SER A 61 -0.27 -0.51 -4.00
CA SER A 61 -1.00 0.26 -5.00
C SER A 61 -0.83 1.76 -4.75
N PHE A 62 -0.72 2.52 -5.83
CA PHE A 62 -0.59 3.97 -5.80
C PHE A 62 -1.80 4.58 -6.49
N SER A 63 -2.42 5.56 -5.84
CA SER A 63 -3.58 6.27 -6.38
C SER A 63 -3.40 7.77 -6.20
N TYR A 64 -3.66 8.54 -7.25
CA TYR A 64 -3.65 9.99 -7.22
C TYR A 64 -4.83 10.52 -8.03
N SER A 65 -5.45 11.60 -7.56
CA SER A 65 -6.49 12.34 -8.27
C SER A 65 -6.11 13.82 -8.25
N SER A 66 -6.06 14.44 -9.42
CA SER A 66 -5.77 15.87 -9.61
C SER A 66 -7.02 16.75 -9.70
N ARG A 67 -8.20 16.18 -9.45
CA ARG A 67 -9.46 16.93 -9.33
C ARG A 67 -9.65 17.49 -7.93
#